data_AF-M3IIK1-F1
#
_entry.id   AF-M3IIK1-F1
#
_cell.length_a   1.000
_cell.length_b   1.000
_cell.length_c   1.000
_cell.angle_alpha   90.00
_cell.angle_beta   90.00
_cell.angle_gamma   90.00
#
_symmetry.space_group_name_H-M   'P 1'
#
loop_
_entity.id
_entity.type
_entity.pdbx_description
1 polymer ?
#
loop_
_entity_poly.entity_id
_entity_poly.type
_entity_poly.pdbx_seq_one_letter_code
_entity_poly.pdbx_strand_id
1 'polypeptide(L)'
;MQKRKDAQISVLQARYQVKGTFASSVEKYLIHAFGMQPLRHICCIWETVPNEEGSRYGSFKGGEFYYSIDMGADGAFGERKDWSKIDWFYVTVELPLNPP
;
A
#
# COMPACT_ATOMS: atom_id res chain seq x y z
N MET A 1 22.07 2.37 35.54
CA MET A 1 22.10 1.43 34.41
C MET A 1 21.13 1.92 33.35
N GLN A 2 21.64 2.51 32.26
CA GLN A 2 20.80 3.01 31.16
C GLN A 2 20.37 1.81 30.31
N LYS A 3 19.11 1.37 30.41
CA LYS A 3 18.54 0.40 29.46
C LYS A 3 18.59 1.06 28.07
N ARG A 4 19.43 0.53 27.18
CA ARG A 4 19.30 0.85 25.75
C ARG A 4 17.89 0.38 25.37
N LYS A 5 17.03 1.31 24.91
CA LYS A 5 15.81 0.93 24.21
C LYS A 5 16.31 0.27 22.92
N ASP A 6 16.39 -1.05 22.93
CA ASP A 6 16.55 -1.81 21.70
C ASP A 6 15.44 -1.33 20.77
N ALA A 7 15.80 -0.72 19.64
CA ALA A 7 14.83 -0.25 18.66
C ALA A 7 14.16 -1.50 18.08
N GLN A 8 13.06 -1.92 18.69
CA GLN A 8 12.32 -3.09 18.25
C GLN A 8 11.71 -2.76 16.89
N ILE A 9 12.07 -3.53 15.87
CA ILE A 9 11.48 -3.45 14.55
C ILE A 9 10.00 -3.80 14.70
N SER A 10 9.11 -2.84 14.43
CA SER A 10 7.66 -3.01 14.60
C SER A 10 6.99 -3.62 13.37
N VAL A 11 7.62 -3.53 12.20
CA VAL A 11 7.09 -3.99 10.91
C VAL A 11 8.21 -4.49 9.99
N LEU A 12 7.96 -5.58 9.27
CA LEU A 12 8.75 -5.94 8.09
C LEU A 12 8.03 -5.42 6.85
N GLN A 13 8.73 -4.66 6.00
CA GLN A 13 8.15 -4.01 4.84
C GLN A 13 8.88 -4.43 3.55
N ALA A 14 8.12 -4.84 2.55
CA ALA A 14 8.57 -4.96 1.17
C ALA A 14 7.92 -3.88 0.31
N ARG A 15 8.69 -3.21 -0.55
CA ARG A 15 8.20 -2.17 -1.46
C ARG A 15 8.58 -2.52 -2.89
N TYR A 16 7.59 -2.60 -3.77
CA TYR A 16 7.74 -2.96 -5.18
C TYR A 16 7.40 -1.78 -6.07
N GLN A 17 8.21 -1.55 -7.10
CA GLN A 17 7.95 -0.52 -8.10
C GLN A 17 7.06 -1.04 -9.21
N VAL A 18 6.07 -0.24 -9.59
CA VAL A 18 5.13 -0.52 -10.67
C VAL A 18 5.17 0.67 -11.63
N LYS A 19 5.52 0.44 -12.90
CA LYS A 19 5.45 1.49 -13.90
C LYS A 19 4.01 1.97 -14.04
N GLY A 20 3.80 3.27 -14.24
CA GLY A 20 2.48 3.85 -14.41
C GLY A 20 1.61 3.18 -15.49
N THR A 21 2.24 2.65 -16.55
CA THR A 21 1.56 1.88 -17.61
C THR A 21 0.85 0.62 -17.10
N PHE A 22 1.28 0.06 -15.98
CA PHE A 22 0.68 -1.14 -15.36
C PHE A 22 -0.15 -0.82 -14.12
N ALA A 23 -0.18 0.44 -13.66
CA ALA A 23 -0.77 0.81 -12.38
C ALA A 23 -2.25 0.41 -12.28
N SER A 24 -3.04 0.62 -13.34
CA SER A 24 -4.47 0.24 -13.33
C SER A 24 -4.67 -1.28 -13.24
N SER A 25 -3.85 -2.07 -13.93
CA SER A 25 -3.95 -3.54 -13.87
C SER A 25 -3.53 -4.07 -12.51
N VAL A 26 -2.48 -3.50 -11.92
CA VAL A 26 -2.03 -3.88 -10.57
C VAL A 26 -3.05 -3.48 -9.52
N GLU A 27 -3.57 -2.24 -9.55
CA GLU A 27 -4.62 -1.82 -8.62
C GLU A 27 -5.82 -2.77 -8.65
N LYS A 28 -6.32 -3.11 -9.86
CA LYS A 28 -7.42 -4.08 -10.02
C LYS A 28 -7.08 -5.43 -9.40
N TYR A 29 -5.87 -5.94 -9.65
CA TYR A 29 -5.43 -7.19 -9.04
C TYR A 29 -5.44 -7.11 -7.50
N LEU A 30 -4.91 -6.03 -6.93
CA LEU A 30 -4.85 -5.86 -5.47
C LEU A 30 -6.25 -5.70 -4.84
N ILE A 31 -7.16 -5.01 -5.51
CA ILE A 31 -8.57 -4.93 -5.11
C ILE A 31 -9.18 -6.34 -5.11
N HIS A 32 -9.06 -7.07 -6.21
CA HIS A 32 -9.70 -8.38 -6.36
C HIS A 32 -9.09 -9.47 -5.47
N ALA A 33 -7.77 -9.50 -5.33
CA ALA A 33 -7.06 -10.56 -4.62
C ALA A 33 -7.04 -10.34 -3.10
N PHE A 34 -6.99 -9.07 -2.66
CA PHE A 34 -6.72 -8.74 -1.26
C PHE A 34 -7.73 -7.78 -0.63
N GLY A 35 -8.74 -7.31 -1.38
CA GLY A 35 -9.75 -6.38 -0.86
C GLY A 35 -9.23 -4.97 -0.62
N MET A 36 -8.12 -4.59 -1.24
CA MET A 36 -7.58 -3.22 -1.17
C MET A 36 -8.62 -2.22 -1.69
N GLN A 37 -8.76 -1.05 -1.06
CA GLN A 37 -9.63 -0.01 -1.59
C GLN A 37 -9.02 0.66 -2.84
N PRO A 38 -9.84 1.16 -3.78
CA PRO A 38 -9.32 1.86 -4.95
C PRO A 38 -8.60 3.15 -4.55
N LEU A 39 -7.54 3.49 -5.29
CA LEU A 39 -6.77 4.70 -5.08
C LEU A 39 -7.62 5.94 -5.33
N ARG A 40 -7.45 6.97 -4.52
CA ARG A 40 -8.01 8.30 -4.80
C ARG A 40 -6.88 9.30 -4.93
N HIS A 41 -7.13 10.29 -5.78
CA HIS A 41 -6.24 11.42 -5.90
C HIS A 41 -6.57 12.41 -4.79
N ILE A 42 -5.62 12.62 -3.88
CA ILE A 42 -5.76 13.57 -2.78
C ILE A 42 -4.60 14.55 -2.87
N CYS A 43 -4.90 15.80 -3.21
CA CYS A 43 -3.94 16.90 -3.40
C CYS A 43 -2.90 16.61 -4.50
N CYS A 44 -1.87 15.83 -4.18
CA CYS A 44 -0.70 15.55 -5.03
C CYS A 44 -0.27 14.08 -4.98
N ILE A 45 -1.08 13.20 -4.35
CA ILE A 45 -0.76 11.80 -4.16
C ILE A 45 -1.91 10.91 -4.62
N TRP A 46 -1.55 9.68 -4.97
CA TRP A 46 -2.49 8.58 -5.10
C TRP A 46 -2.33 7.67 -3.91
N GLU A 47 -3.39 7.50 -3.13
CA GLU A 47 -3.41 6.64 -1.95
C GLU A 47 -4.74 5.91 -1.82
N THR A 48 -4.75 4.79 -1.10
CA THR A 48 -5.98 4.13 -0.66
C THR A 48 -6.70 5.02 0.37
N VAL A 49 -8.04 5.03 0.35
CA VAL A 49 -8.84 5.82 1.31
C VAL A 49 -9.83 4.88 2.00
N PRO A 50 -10.06 5.01 3.33
CA PRO A 50 -11.00 4.16 4.03
C PRO A 50 -12.40 4.20 3.40
N ASN A 51 -13.05 3.05 3.32
CA ASN A 51 -14.48 2.96 3.01
C ASN A 51 -15.33 3.29 4.26
N GLU A 52 -16.66 3.18 4.14
CA GLU A 52 -17.60 3.47 5.23
C GLU A 52 -17.39 2.57 6.46
N GLU A 53 -16.84 1.37 6.25
CA GLU A 53 -16.52 0.39 7.30
C GLU A 53 -15.13 0.61 7.91
N GLY A 54 -14.38 1.62 7.45
CA GLY A 54 -13.02 1.91 7.89
C GLY A 54 -11.93 1.04 7.27
N SER A 55 -12.29 0.12 6.36
CA SER A 55 -11.32 -0.71 5.62
C SER A 55 -10.62 0.11 4.55
N ARG A 56 -9.29 0.04 4.51
CA ARG A 56 -8.44 0.84 3.60
C ARG A 56 -7.48 -0.04 2.80
N TYR A 57 -6.66 -0.81 3.52
CA TYR A 57 -5.63 -1.66 2.95
C TYR A 57 -6.17 -3.03 2.54
N GLY A 58 -5.50 -3.68 1.60
CA GLY A 58 -5.69 -5.09 1.33
C GLY A 58 -5.14 -5.95 2.46
N SER A 59 -5.66 -7.17 2.60
CA SER A 59 -5.19 -8.13 3.58
C SER A 59 -4.89 -9.48 2.95
N PHE A 60 -3.83 -10.14 3.43
CA PHE A 60 -3.49 -11.48 3.00
C PHE A 60 -3.05 -12.32 4.21
N LYS A 61 -3.60 -13.53 4.33
CA LYS A 61 -3.18 -14.51 5.34
C LYS A 61 -2.24 -15.54 4.70
N GLY A 62 -0.97 -15.48 5.06
CA GLY A 62 0.06 -16.41 4.61
C GLY A 62 0.59 -17.24 5.77
N GLY A 63 0.09 -18.47 5.93
CA GLY A 63 0.40 -19.29 7.09
C GLY A 63 -0.12 -18.66 8.39
N GLU A 64 0.79 -18.40 9.33
CA GLU A 64 0.48 -17.77 10.63
C GLU A 64 0.49 -16.23 10.57
N PHE A 65 0.95 -15.65 9.46
CA PHE A 65 1.14 -14.21 9.33
C PHE A 65 -0.02 -13.54 8.58
N TYR A 66 -0.33 -12.31 9.01
CA TYR A 66 -1.24 -11.41 8.31
C TYR A 66 -0.45 -10.24 7.75
N TYR A 67 -0.63 -10.02 6.45
CA TYR A 67 0.02 -8.95 5.71
C TYR A 67 -0.99 -7.86 5.38
N SER A 68 -0.59 -6.61 5.57
CA SER A 68 -1.27 -5.42 5.03
C SER A 68 -0.67 -5.08 3.67
N ILE A 69 -1.52 -4.77 2.70
CA ILE A 69 -1.11 -4.49 1.32
C ILE A 69 -1.68 -3.14 0.92
N ASP A 70 -0.81 -2.24 0.47
CA ASP A 70 -1.16 -0.90 0.02
C ASP A 70 -0.52 -0.60 -1.34
N MET A 71 -1.06 0.39 -2.03
CA MET A 71 -0.49 0.93 -3.25
C MET A 71 -0.59 2.46 -3.26
N GLY A 72 0.39 3.13 -3.84
CA GLY A 72 0.31 4.58 -3.99
C GLY A 72 1.40 5.20 -4.85
N ALA A 73 1.30 6.50 -5.08
CA ALA A 73 2.30 7.31 -5.76
C ALA A 73 2.35 8.71 -5.18
N ASP A 74 3.55 9.19 -4.87
CA ASP A 74 3.81 10.54 -4.37
C ASP A 74 4.16 11.50 -5.51
N GLY A 75 3.82 12.79 -5.38
CA GLY A 75 4.16 13.81 -6.37
C GLY A 75 3.51 13.58 -7.74
N ALA A 76 2.39 12.87 -7.75
CA ALA A 76 1.70 12.41 -8.95
C ALA A 76 0.41 13.19 -9.15
N PHE A 77 0.39 14.00 -10.21
CA PHE A 77 -0.74 14.83 -10.60
C PHE A 77 -1.49 14.23 -11.79
N GLY A 78 -2.78 14.52 -11.89
CA GLY A 78 -3.61 14.17 -13.04
C GLY A 78 -4.70 13.17 -12.70
N GLU A 79 -5.39 12.71 -13.74
CA GLU A 79 -6.49 11.77 -13.60
C GLU A 79 -6.00 10.31 -13.78
N ARG A 80 -6.86 9.33 -13.50
CA ARG A 80 -6.55 7.91 -13.72
C ARG A 80 -6.11 7.60 -15.16
N LYS A 81 -6.64 8.33 -16.14
CA LYS A 81 -6.25 8.21 -17.56
C LYS A 81 -4.78 8.59 -17.82
N ASP A 82 -4.21 9.41 -16.95
CA ASP A 82 -2.84 9.91 -17.04
C ASP A 82 -1.84 9.04 -16.28
N TRP A 83 -2.28 7.93 -15.66
CA TRP A 83 -1.39 7.06 -14.89
C TRP A 83 -0.20 6.53 -15.68
N SER A 84 -0.34 6.35 -16.99
CA SER A 84 0.77 5.97 -17.88
C SER A 84 1.93 6.98 -17.92
N LYS A 85 1.69 8.24 -17.52
CA LYS A 85 2.69 9.32 -17.46
C LYS A 85 3.40 9.40 -16.10
N ILE A 86 2.90 8.71 -15.08
CA ILE A 86 3.55 8.64 -13.76
C ILE A 86 4.63 7.57 -13.85
N ASP A 87 5.86 7.91 -13.51
CA ASP A 87 6.98 6.96 -13.63
C ASP A 87 6.76 5.72 -12.77
N TRP A 88 6.40 5.93 -11.51
CA TRP A 88 6.33 4.86 -10.51
C TRP A 88 5.15 5.01 -9.57
N PHE A 89 4.41 3.91 -9.46
CA PHE A 89 3.62 3.57 -8.29
C PHE A 89 4.41 2.59 -7.44
N TYR A 90 4.03 2.49 -6.18
CA TYR A 90 4.65 1.60 -5.21
C TYR A 90 3.59 0.72 -4.59
N VAL A 91 3.83 -0.58 -4.59
CA VAL A 91 3.07 -1.54 -3.79
C VAL A 91 3.86 -1.82 -2.53
N THR A 92 3.22 -1.65 -1.38
CA THR A 92 3.82 -1.87 -0.07
C THR A 92 3.15 -3.07 0.58
N VAL A 93 3.95 -4.03 1.05
CA VAL A 93 3.47 -5.19 1.81
C VAL A 93 4.12 -5.14 3.19
N GLU A 94 3.29 -5.11 4.22
CA GLU A 94 3.71 -4.95 5.60
C GLU A 94 3.29 -6.16 6.44
N LEU A 95 4.24 -6.70 7.21
CA LEU A 95 4.00 -7.67 8.26
C LEU A 95 4.25 -7.01 9.61
N PRO A 96 3.20 -6.72 10.40
CA PRO A 96 3.35 -6.26 11.78
C PRO A 96 4.04 -7.35 12.62
N LEU A 97 5.16 -7.02 13.27
CA LEU A 97 5.88 -7.95 14.15
C LEU A 97 5.37 -7.95 15.59
N ASN A 98 4.63 -6.90 15.95
CA ASN A 98 3.94 -6.76 17.23
C ASN A 98 2.45 -6.53 16.95
N PRO A 99 1.68 -7.57 16.64
CA PRO A 99 0.23 -7.45 16.54
C PRO A 99 -0.36 -7.01 17.91
N PRO A 100 -1.49 -6.27 17.92
CA PRO A 100 -2.13 -5.78 19.14
C PRO A 100 -2.56 -6.89 20.11
#